data_AF-A0A2W6ZR70-F1
#
_entry.id   AF-A0A2W6ZR70-F1
#
_cell.length_a   1.000
_cell.length_b   1.000
_cell.length_c   1.000
_cell.angle_alpha   90.00
_cell.angle_beta   90.00
_cell.angle_gamma   90.00
#
_symmetry.space_group_name_H-M   'P 1'
#
loop_
_entity.id
_entity.type
_entity.pdbx_description
1 polymer ?
#
loop_
_entity_poly.entity_id
_entity_poly.type
_entity_poly.pdbx_seq_one_letter_code
_entity_poly.pdbx_strand_id
1 'polypeptide(L)'
;MAKRTNTSNSQPVTTAQRLGSVIKSTRDIMRKDKGLNGELDRLPQLTWILFLKLLDDTERIRNDDAVLEKAGAKYEPVIDAPYRWRDWAANDEGMSGDDLQRFISNRPLAKVI
;
A
#
# COMPACT_ATOMS: atom_id res chain seq x y z
N MET A 1 40.07 18.33 -9.44
CA MET A 1 39.19 17.28 -10.00
C MET A 1 38.11 16.96 -8.97
N ALA A 2 36.85 17.34 -9.20
CA ALA A 2 35.77 17.13 -8.23
C ALA A 2 35.15 15.73 -8.42
N LYS A 3 35.17 14.92 -7.36
CA LYS A 3 34.63 13.55 -7.35
C LYS A 3 33.10 13.61 -7.23
N ARG A 4 32.39 13.34 -8.33
CA ARG A 4 30.92 13.19 -8.33
C ARG A 4 30.56 11.89 -7.58
N THR A 5 29.87 12.00 -6.45
CA THR A 5 29.28 10.87 -5.74
C THR A 5 27.87 10.61 -6.30
N ASN A 6 27.72 9.55 -7.09
CA ASN A 6 26.40 9.04 -7.50
C ASN A 6 25.77 8.30 -6.32
N THR A 7 24.81 8.93 -5.64
CA THR A 7 23.96 8.26 -4.65
C THR A 7 22.85 7.53 -5.40
N SER A 8 23.07 6.27 -5.78
CA SER A 8 21.99 5.38 -6.24
C SER A 8 21.13 5.01 -5.03
N ASN A 9 19.95 5.62 -4.90
CA ASN A 9 19.01 5.33 -3.84
C ASN A 9 18.21 4.05 -4.15
N SER A 10 18.88 2.91 -4.16
CA SER A 10 18.26 1.59 -4.32
C SER A 10 17.94 1.03 -2.93
N GLN A 11 16.70 1.21 -2.48
CA GLN A 11 16.21 0.53 -1.28
C GLN A 11 16.39 -0.99 -1.44
N PRO A 12 16.92 -1.69 -0.42
CA PRO A 12 17.20 -3.12 -0.53
C PRO A 12 15.92 -3.90 -0.75
N VAL A 13 15.92 -4.78 -1.76
CA VAL A 13 14.78 -5.64 -2.11
C VAL A 13 14.33 -6.44 -0.89
N THR A 14 13.01 -6.53 -0.66
CA THR A 14 12.45 -7.28 0.46
C THR A 14 12.81 -8.77 0.32
N THR A 15 13.59 -9.30 1.26
CA THR A 15 13.94 -10.73 1.29
C THR A 15 12.76 -11.58 1.75
N ALA A 16 12.74 -12.86 1.38
CA ALA A 16 11.70 -13.81 1.83
C ALA A 16 11.57 -13.86 3.36
N GLN A 17 12.70 -13.78 4.09
CA GLN A 17 12.71 -13.73 5.55
C GLN A 17 12.04 -12.47 6.10
N ARG A 18 12.32 -11.29 5.51
CA ARG A 18 11.69 -10.03 5.93
C ARG A 18 10.19 -10.05 5.64
N LEU A 19 9.80 -10.51 4.45
CA LEU A 19 8.39 -10.65 4.08
C LEU A 19 7.65 -11.59 5.03
N GLY A 20 8.23 -12.76 5.36
CA GLY A 20 7.64 -13.69 6.31
C GLY A 20 7.45 -13.09 7.71
N SER A 21 8.42 -12.29 8.17
CA SER A 21 8.32 -11.56 9.44
C SER A 21 7.18 -10.54 9.44
N VAL A 22 7.05 -9.75 8.38
CA VAL A 22 5.98 -8.75 8.21
C VAL A 22 4.60 -9.39 8.13
N ILE A 23 4.46 -10.48 7.38
CA ILE A 23 3.19 -11.23 7.29
C ILE A 23 2.80 -11.77 8.67
N LYS A 24 3.76 -12.34 9.40
CA LYS A 24 3.53 -12.88 10.74
C LYS A 24 3.09 -11.78 11.72
N SER A 25 3.81 -10.66 11.79
CA SER A 25 3.46 -9.56 12.69
C SER A 25 2.10 -8.95 12.35
N THR A 26 1.77 -8.81 11.07
CA THR A 26 0.46 -8.31 10.63
C THR A 26 -0.66 -9.24 11.08
N ARG A 27 -0.51 -10.56 10.88
CA ARG A 27 -1.49 -11.55 11.35
C ARG A 27 -1.66 -11.54 12.87
N ASP A 28 -0.57 -11.34 13.62
CA ASP A 28 -0.61 -11.23 15.08
C ASP A 28 -1.37 -9.97 15.54
N ILE A 29 -1.28 -8.85 14.80
CA ILE A 29 -2.08 -7.65 15.04
C ILE A 29 -3.56 -7.91 14.75
N MET A 30 -3.88 -8.55 13.62
CA MET A 30 -5.27 -8.86 13.21
C MET A 30 -5.98 -9.83 14.17
N ARG A 31 -5.26 -10.59 15.00
CA ARG A 31 -5.86 -11.42 16.06
C ARG A 31 -6.52 -10.61 17.17
N LYS A 32 -6.15 -9.34 17.32
CA LYS A 32 -6.74 -8.42 18.31
C LYS A 32 -8.04 -7.80 17.81
N ASP A 33 -8.32 -7.90 16.52
CA ASP A 33 -9.55 -7.40 15.93
C ASP A 33 -10.73 -8.34 16.28
N LYS A 34 -11.71 -7.80 17.01
CA LYS A 34 -12.91 -8.53 17.44
C LYS A 34 -13.83 -8.87 16.26
N GLY A 35 -13.65 -8.23 15.10
CA GLY A 35 -14.45 -8.47 13.90
C GLY A 35 -13.95 -9.63 13.02
N LEU A 36 -12.77 -10.21 13.27
CA LEU A 36 -12.15 -11.24 12.44
C LEU A 36 -12.11 -12.61 13.13
N ASN A 37 -12.98 -13.53 12.69
CA ASN A 37 -13.14 -14.86 13.27
C ASN A 37 -12.19 -15.89 12.64
N GLY A 38 -10.92 -15.81 13.03
CA GLY A 38 -9.93 -16.80 12.66
C GLY A 38 -9.25 -16.51 11.32
N GLU A 39 -8.60 -17.53 10.76
CA GLU A 39 -7.72 -17.35 9.59
C GLU A 39 -8.50 -17.10 8.30
N LEU A 40 -9.71 -17.64 8.19
CA LEU A 40 -10.57 -17.50 7.01
C LEU A 40 -10.97 -16.04 6.76
N ASP A 41 -11.10 -15.22 7.80
CA ASP A 41 -11.42 -13.80 7.66
C ASP A 41 -10.16 -12.93 7.51
N ARG A 42 -9.06 -13.35 8.16
CA ARG A 42 -7.80 -12.59 8.15
C ARG A 42 -7.03 -12.72 6.85
N LEU A 43 -7.06 -13.90 6.23
CA LEU A 43 -6.33 -14.14 5.00
C LEU A 43 -6.82 -13.22 3.86
N PRO A 44 -8.12 -13.12 3.55
CA PRO A 44 -8.62 -12.15 2.57
C PRO A 44 -8.21 -10.71 2.91
N GLN A 45 -8.29 -10.34 4.20
CA GLN A 45 -7.94 -9.00 4.66
C GLN A 45 -6.46 -8.68 4.42
N LEU A 46 -5.55 -9.62 4.69
CA LEU A 46 -4.13 -9.48 4.40
C LEU A 46 -3.88 -9.44 2.88
N THR A 47 -4.57 -10.30 2.13
CA THR A 47 -4.39 -10.44 0.68
C THR A 47 -4.69 -9.16 -0.07
N TRP A 48 -5.81 -8.47 0.22
CA TRP A 48 -6.13 -7.23 -0.50
C TRP A 48 -5.17 -6.09 -0.14
N ILE A 49 -4.73 -5.99 1.12
CA ILE A 49 -3.75 -4.97 1.56
C ILE A 49 -2.43 -5.17 0.80
N LEU A 50 -1.93 -6.41 0.77
CA LEU A 50 -0.70 -6.75 0.03
C LEU A 50 -0.86 -6.52 -1.47
N PHE A 51 -2.03 -6.83 -2.02
CA PHE A 51 -2.32 -6.59 -3.43
C PHE A 51 -2.26 -5.10 -3.78
N LEU A 52 -2.88 -4.22 -2.98
CA LEU A 52 -2.84 -2.77 -3.21
C LEU A 52 -1.42 -2.21 -3.11
N LYS A 53 -0.63 -2.69 -2.14
CA LYS A 53 0.78 -2.31 -2.03
C LYS A 53 1.58 -2.72 -3.26
N LEU A 54 1.44 -3.97 -3.70
CA LEU A 54 2.12 -4.50 -4.89
C LEU A 54 1.69 -3.76 -6.17
N LEU A 55 0.40 -3.46 -6.29
CA LEU A 55 -0.15 -2.71 -7.41
C LEU A 55 0.48 -1.32 -7.47
N ASP A 56 0.46 -0.56 -6.36
CA ASP A 56 1.05 0.78 -6.32
C ASP A 56 2.55 0.76 -6.64
N ASP A 57 3.31 -0.21 -6.12
CA ASP A 57 4.73 -0.35 -6.45
C ASP A 57 4.96 -0.63 -7.94
N THR A 58 4.13 -1.48 -8.55
CA THR A 58 4.16 -1.76 -9.99
C THR A 58 3.80 -0.52 -10.81
N GLU A 59 2.83 0.27 -10.36
CA GLU A 59 2.44 1.53 -11.01
C GLU A 59 3.57 2.57 -10.96
N ARG A 60 4.36 2.62 -9.88
CA ARG A 60 5.53 3.51 -9.80
C ARG A 60 6.57 3.15 -10.85
N ILE A 61 6.92 1.87 -10.94
CA ILE A 61 7.88 1.37 -11.93
C ILE A 61 7.41 1.72 -13.35
N ARG A 62 6.13 1.45 -13.67
CA ARG A 62 5.57 1.78 -14.99
C ARG A 62 5.53 3.28 -15.28
N ASN A 63 5.27 4.11 -14.27
CA ASN A 63 5.31 5.56 -14.42
C ASN A 63 6.74 6.02 -14.74
N ASP A 64 7.72 5.56 -13.97
CA ASP A 64 9.13 5.87 -14.17
C ASP A 64 9.59 5.42 -15.57
N ASP A 65 9.24 4.20 -15.98
CA ASP A 65 9.53 3.67 -17.32
C ASP A 65 8.87 4.51 -18.43
N ALA A 66 7.60 4.92 -18.27
CA ALA A 66 6.91 5.74 -19.25
C ALA A 66 7.54 7.14 -19.41
N VAL A 67 7.99 7.74 -18.31
CA VAL A 67 8.71 9.02 -18.32
C VAL A 67 10.05 8.90 -19.05
N LEU A 68 10.77 7.79 -18.84
CA LEU A 68 12.10 7.55 -19.40
C LEU A 68 12.08 7.11 -20.87
N GLU A 69 11.21 6.16 -21.24
CA GLU A 69 11.23 5.53 -22.57
C GLU A 69 10.46 6.31 -23.63
N LYS A 70 9.37 6.99 -23.25
CA LYS A 70 8.44 7.60 -24.21
C LYS A 70 8.48 9.13 -24.23
N ALA A 71 9.65 9.73 -23.98
CA ALA A 71 9.87 11.17 -24.10
C ALA A 71 8.80 12.04 -23.39
N GLY A 72 8.37 11.62 -22.19
CA GLY A 72 7.32 12.33 -21.44
C GLY A 72 5.89 11.92 -21.75
N ALA A 73 5.63 10.70 -22.25
CA ALA A 73 4.27 10.18 -22.33
C ALA A 73 3.63 10.10 -20.95
N LYS A 74 2.39 10.57 -20.84
CA LYS A 74 1.63 10.52 -19.59
C LYS A 74 1.24 9.06 -19.31
N TYR A 75 1.71 8.53 -18.18
CA TYR A 75 1.23 7.26 -17.65
C TYR A 75 -0.17 7.47 -17.05
N GLU A 76 -1.13 6.65 -17.48
CA GLU A 76 -2.47 6.62 -16.92
C GLU A 76 -2.50 5.60 -15.76
N PRO A 77 -2.77 6.03 -14.52
CA PRO A 77 -2.83 5.14 -13.38
C PRO A 77 -4.08 4.26 -13.43
N VAL A 78 -3.97 3.05 -12.88
CA VAL A 78 -5.09 2.11 -12.72
C VAL A 78 -6.02 2.56 -11.61
N ILE A 79 -5.47 3.17 -10.56
CA ILE A 79 -6.22 3.75 -9.45
C ILE A 79 -5.97 5.26 -9.42
N ASP A 80 -7.05 6.03 -9.48
CA ASP A 80 -6.97 7.49 -9.37
C ASP A 80 -6.74 7.95 -7.92
N ALA A 81 -6.15 9.14 -7.78
CA ALA A 81 -6.11 9.84 -6.51
C ALA A 81 -7.54 10.15 -6.05
N PRO A 82 -7.87 10.04 -4.74
CA PRO A 82 -7.00 9.79 -3.59
C PRO A 82 -6.97 8.31 -3.13
N TYR A 83 -7.34 7.36 -3.98
CA TYR A 83 -7.52 5.95 -3.60
C TYR A 83 -6.25 5.09 -3.72
N ARG A 84 -5.15 5.65 -4.23
CA ARG A 84 -3.88 4.95 -4.38
C ARG A 84 -3.27 4.68 -3.01
N TRP A 85 -2.55 3.55 -2.88
CA TRP A 85 -1.86 3.20 -1.62
C TRP A 85 -1.00 4.35 -1.09
N ARG A 86 -0.27 5.04 -1.98
CA ARG A 86 0.59 6.17 -1.62
C ARG A 86 -0.14 7.39 -1.04
N ASP A 87 -1.43 7.54 -1.32
CA ASP A 87 -2.20 8.72 -0.89
C ASP A 87 -2.78 8.54 0.52
N TRP A 88 -3.21 7.33 0.90
CA TRP A 88 -3.89 7.08 2.18
C TRP A 88 -3.12 6.16 3.15
N ALA A 89 -2.26 5.27 2.66
CA ALA A 89 -1.60 4.23 3.48
C ALA A 89 -0.09 4.43 3.67
N ALA A 90 0.56 5.32 2.91
CA ALA A 90 2.02 5.48 2.96
C ALA A 90 2.54 6.41 4.06
N ASN A 91 1.66 7.17 4.72
CA ASN A 91 2.02 8.03 5.84
C ASN A 91 1.70 7.35 7.17
N ASP A 92 2.71 7.15 8.02
CA ASP A 92 2.57 6.55 9.35
C ASP A 92 1.73 7.41 10.30
N GLU A 93 1.73 8.75 10.12
CA GLU A 93 0.84 9.70 10.82
C GLU A 93 -0.44 10.00 10.02
N GLY A 94 -0.72 9.19 8.99
CA GLY A 94 -1.85 9.35 8.11
C GLY A 94 -3.19 8.97 8.75
N MET A 95 -4.18 8.72 7.88
CA MET A 95 -5.53 8.36 8.30
C MET A 95 -5.54 7.07 9.12
N SER A 96 -6.10 7.11 10.33
CA SER A 96 -6.13 5.98 11.26
C SER A 96 -7.47 5.87 12.00
N GLY A 97 -7.66 4.79 12.76
CA GLY A 97 -8.86 4.57 13.58
C GLY A 97 -10.16 4.65 12.79
N ASP A 98 -11.14 5.37 13.33
CA ASP A 98 -12.49 5.51 12.76
C ASP A 98 -12.47 6.17 11.38
N ASP A 99 -11.54 7.09 11.12
CA ASP A 99 -11.44 7.78 9.83
C ASP A 99 -11.04 6.82 8.73
N LEU A 100 -10.06 5.94 9.02
CA LEU A 100 -9.63 4.89 8.09
C LEU A 100 -10.75 3.88 7.85
N GLN A 101 -11.46 3.48 8.90
CA GLN A 101 -12.59 2.56 8.77
C GLN A 101 -13.70 3.15 7.88
N ARG A 102 -14.00 4.45 8.03
CA ARG A 102 -14.97 5.17 7.20
C ARG A 102 -14.53 5.25 5.74
N PHE A 103 -13.26 5.57 5.49
CA PHE A 103 -12.70 5.64 4.16
C PHE A 103 -12.78 4.31 3.41
N ILE A 104 -12.37 3.22 4.06
CA ILE A 104 -12.40 1.88 3.45
C ILE A 104 -13.84 1.38 3.26
N SER A 105 -14.71 1.58 4.25
CA SER A 105 -16.06 1.02 4.23
C SER A 105 -17.03 1.80 3.33
N ASN A 106 -16.65 3.01 2.93
CA ASN A 106 -17.43 3.95 2.10
C ASN A 106 -18.92 4.05 2.51
N ARG A 107 -19.21 3.79 3.80
CA ARG A 107 -20.57 3.66 4.31
C ARG A 107 -20.97 5.02 4.88
N PRO A 108 -21.86 5.79 4.21
CA PRO A 108 -22.45 6.94 4.87
C PRO A 108 -23.20 6.43 6.10
N LEU A 109 -22.87 6.92 7.28
CA LEU A 109 -23.66 6.74 8.51
C LEU A 109 -24.95 7.57 8.42
N ALA A 110 -25.74 7.34 7.37
CA ALA A 110 -27.00 8.02 7.14
C ALA A 110 -28.13 6.99 7.00
N LYS A 111 -28.87 6.86 8.10
CA LYS A 111 -30.28 6.43 8.24
C LYS A 111 -30.64 4.97 7.96
N VAL A 112 -30.77 4.22 9.07
CA VAL A 112 -31.87 3.27 9.32
C VAL A 112 -32.20 3.50 10.80
N ILE A 113 -33.11 4.43 11.13
CA ILE A 113 -34.50 4.14 11.56
C ILE A 113 -34.66 2.72 12.10
#